data_AF-A0A850Z2X1-F1
#
_entry.id   AF-A0A850Z2X1-F1
#
_cell.length_a   1.000
_cell.length_b   1.000
_cell.length_c   1.000
_cell.angle_alpha   90.00
_cell.angle_beta   90.00
_cell.angle_gamma   90.00
#
_symmetry.space_group_name_H-M   'P 1'
#
loop_
_entity.id
_entity.type
_entity.pdbx_description
1 polymer ?
#
loop_
_entity_poly.entity_id
_entity_poly.type
_entity_poly.pdbx_seq_one_letter_code
_entity_poly.pdbx_strand_id
1 'polypeptide(L)'
;VRGGFGVPNPCCFLTGPVCPPNEHYELCGPPCPPSCRGEAEPQHCPDAPTCSEGCFCDPGFFRSGDRCVPLAQCGCAVGGRYYPRGVQFYPEPPCTERCVCSENGGLECHPAPGCSAGEECTVRDGALGCHPRTCRQCQVLGAGAYSTFDGHLGSFGGSCTLLLLALERGEPEEELEPITVALELEDAEVQRVTVTAHGVTVVMDRGQQWEVTVDGERHLLPLWLRGGAVGVAQVGSHRLLQVRGGPKILFDGNAYVVLTLPPPPRRPRGLCGNFNGDPEDDGEPEDGGEAPGSRPPSC
;
A
#
# COMPACT_ATOMS: atom_id res chain seq x y z
N VAL A 1 -34.84 -64.13 31.51
CA VAL A 1 -33.37 -64.03 31.32
C VAL A 1 -33.12 -62.97 30.26
N ARG A 2 -32.64 -61.78 30.66
CA ARG A 2 -32.41 -60.65 29.74
C ARG A 2 -31.25 -60.99 28.80
N GLY A 3 -31.54 -61.19 27.51
CA GLY A 3 -30.52 -61.31 26.47
C GLY A 3 -30.01 -59.94 26.06
N GLY A 4 -28.80 -59.58 26.49
CA GLY A 4 -28.11 -58.39 26.03
C GLY A 4 -27.50 -58.64 24.65
N PHE A 5 -27.99 -57.92 23.64
CA PHE A 5 -27.26 -57.72 22.38
C PHE A 5 -26.05 -56.82 22.68
N GLY A 6 -24.85 -57.40 22.69
CA GLY A 6 -23.61 -56.63 22.69
C GLY A 6 -23.42 -55.99 21.32
N VAL A 7 -23.68 -54.69 21.22
CA VAL A 7 -23.28 -53.86 20.09
C VAL A 7 -21.74 -53.83 20.06
N PRO A 8 -21.06 -54.16 18.94
CA PRO A 8 -19.63 -53.94 18.86
C PRO A 8 -19.38 -52.42 18.91
N ASN A 9 -18.64 -52.03 19.93
CA ASN A 9 -18.23 -50.66 20.21
C ASN A 9 -17.43 -50.11 19.01
N PRO A 10 -17.88 -49.06 18.28
CA PRO A 10 -17.14 -48.48 17.17
C PRO A 10 -16.15 -47.45 17.74
N CYS A 11 -15.21 -47.91 18.55
CA CYS A 11 -14.15 -47.05 19.04
C CYS A 11 -12.89 -47.28 18.19
N CYS A 12 -12.57 -46.25 17.40
CA CYS A 12 -11.23 -45.92 16.91
C CYS A 12 -10.69 -46.77 15.74
N PHE A 13 -11.24 -46.57 14.54
CA PHE A 13 -10.35 -46.45 13.38
C PHE A 13 -9.62 -45.12 13.52
N LEU A 14 -8.47 -45.12 14.18
CA LEU A 14 -7.52 -44.01 14.08
C LEU A 14 -7.11 -43.98 12.60
N THR A 15 -7.66 -43.04 11.82
CA THR A 15 -7.09 -42.69 10.53
C THR A 15 -5.68 -42.19 10.83
N GLY A 16 -4.67 -43.00 10.46
CA GLY A 16 -3.29 -42.57 10.55
C GLY A 16 -3.08 -41.26 9.78
N PRO A 17 -2.02 -40.51 10.09
CA PRO A 17 -1.68 -39.28 9.39
C PRO A 17 -1.56 -39.56 7.89
N VAL A 18 -2.32 -38.82 7.08
CA VAL A 18 -2.35 -38.95 5.62
C VAL A 18 -1.41 -37.91 5.03
N CYS A 19 -0.36 -38.39 4.36
CA CYS A 19 0.58 -37.52 3.65
C CYS A 19 0.09 -37.22 2.22
N PRO A 20 0.48 -36.06 1.66
CA PRO A 20 0.27 -35.74 0.25
C PRO A 20 0.96 -36.74 -0.70
N PRO A 21 0.65 -36.72 -2.01
CA PRO A 21 1.35 -37.55 -2.99
C PRO A 21 2.87 -37.32 -2.97
N ASN A 22 3.63 -38.41 -3.17
CA ASN A 22 5.10 -38.45 -3.14
C ASN A 22 5.73 -38.12 -1.77
N GLU A 23 4.96 -38.31 -0.70
CA GLU A 23 5.39 -38.17 0.69
C GLU A 23 4.95 -39.39 1.50
N HIS A 24 5.76 -39.76 2.49
CA HIS A 24 5.43 -40.78 3.48
C HIS A 24 5.55 -40.21 4.90
N TYR A 25 4.81 -40.81 5.81
CA TYR A 25 4.82 -40.41 7.22
C TYR A 25 5.95 -41.08 7.98
N GLU A 26 6.70 -40.32 8.76
CA GLU A 26 7.69 -40.84 9.71
C GLU A 26 7.52 -40.19 11.08
N LEU A 27 7.66 -40.99 12.15
CA LEU A 27 7.67 -40.47 13.53
C LEU A 27 8.98 -39.72 13.88
N CYS A 28 10.03 -39.95 13.12
CA CYS A 28 11.37 -39.45 13.40
C CYS A 28 12.16 -39.35 12.09
N GLY A 29 11.80 -38.37 11.26
CA GLY A 29 12.47 -38.08 10.00
C GLY A 29 13.60 -37.05 10.12
N PRO A 30 14.38 -36.86 9.05
CA PRO A 30 15.56 -36.00 9.07
C PRO A 30 15.19 -34.53 9.28
N PRO A 31 15.95 -33.77 10.10
CA PRO A 31 15.67 -32.35 10.37
C PRO A 31 15.81 -31.45 9.14
N CYS A 32 16.65 -31.85 8.17
CA CYS A 32 16.88 -31.13 6.91
C CYS A 32 16.57 -32.04 5.73
N PRO A 33 15.28 -32.24 5.38
CA PRO A 33 14.90 -33.05 4.23
C PRO A 33 15.34 -32.37 2.92
N PRO A 34 15.58 -33.15 1.84
CA PRO A 34 16.01 -32.61 0.55
C PRO A 34 14.96 -31.63 -0.01
N SER A 35 15.41 -30.45 -0.41
CA SER A 35 14.56 -29.41 -1.00
C SER A 35 15.10 -28.94 -2.36
N CYS A 36 14.20 -28.44 -3.21
CA CYS A 36 14.56 -27.94 -4.53
C CYS A 36 15.45 -26.69 -4.51
N ARG A 37 15.55 -25.99 -3.37
CA ARG A 37 16.40 -24.81 -3.22
C ARG A 37 17.89 -25.17 -3.09
N GLY A 38 18.23 -26.46 -2.93
CA GLY A 38 19.62 -26.91 -2.79
C GLY A 38 20.29 -26.56 -1.47
N GLU A 39 19.61 -25.84 -0.55
CA GLU A 39 20.16 -25.42 0.74
C GLU A 39 20.13 -26.51 1.83
N ALA A 40 19.88 -27.75 1.46
CA ALA A 40 20.35 -28.90 2.23
C ALA A 40 21.81 -29.22 1.84
N GLU A 41 22.67 -28.19 1.77
CA GLU A 41 24.10 -28.43 1.82
C GLU A 41 24.44 -28.82 3.27
N PRO A 42 25.22 -29.90 3.49
CA PRO A 42 25.58 -30.39 4.83
C PRO A 42 26.22 -29.36 5.76
N GLN A 43 26.59 -28.18 5.26
CA GLN A 43 27.33 -27.14 5.97
C GLN A 43 26.44 -26.23 6.84
N HIS A 44 25.12 -26.16 6.59
CA HIS A 44 24.17 -25.30 7.33
C HIS A 44 23.06 -26.09 8.05
N CYS A 45 23.04 -27.41 7.92
CA CYS A 45 22.23 -28.24 8.80
C CYS A 45 23.05 -28.49 10.06
N PRO A 46 22.72 -27.92 11.23
CA PRO A 46 23.42 -28.26 12.46
C PRO A 46 23.28 -29.77 12.67
N ASP A 47 24.36 -30.43 13.13
CA ASP A 47 24.38 -31.82 13.59
C ASP A 47 23.55 -31.98 14.88
N ALA A 48 22.29 -31.55 14.86
CA ALA A 48 21.38 -31.60 15.99
C ALA A 48 20.67 -32.97 15.99
N PRO A 49 20.62 -33.68 17.13
CA PRO A 49 20.01 -35.01 17.24
C PRO A 49 18.47 -34.95 17.29
N THR A 50 17.87 -33.93 16.69
CA THR A 50 16.43 -33.68 16.70
C THR A 50 15.83 -34.16 15.38
N CYS A 51 15.27 -35.37 15.39
CA CYS A 51 14.33 -35.78 14.35
C CYS A 51 12.96 -35.16 14.63
N SER A 52 12.16 -34.99 13.58
CA SER A 52 10.78 -34.50 13.68
C SER A 52 9.80 -35.54 13.17
N GLU A 53 8.62 -35.59 13.77
CA GLU A 53 7.49 -36.36 13.28
C GLU A 53 6.78 -35.57 12.17
N GLY A 54 6.50 -36.19 11.02
CA GLY A 54 5.88 -35.50 9.90
C GLY A 54 5.85 -36.29 8.58
N CYS A 55 5.47 -35.60 7.50
CA CYS A 55 5.49 -36.11 6.13
C CYS A 55 6.78 -35.69 5.42
N PHE A 56 7.50 -36.66 4.88
CA PHE A 56 8.79 -36.48 4.22
C PHE A 56 8.72 -36.94 2.78
N CYS A 57 9.44 -36.25 1.87
CA CYS A 57 9.45 -36.62 0.46
C CYS A 57 9.98 -38.04 0.25
N ASP A 58 9.34 -38.78 -0.65
CA ASP A 58 9.83 -40.09 -1.09
C ASP A 58 11.20 -39.97 -1.80
N PRO A 59 12.03 -41.04 -1.77
CA PRO A 59 13.31 -41.04 -2.48
C PRO A 59 13.17 -40.64 -3.96
N GLY A 60 13.96 -39.67 -4.40
CA GLY A 60 13.90 -39.09 -5.75
C GLY A 60 13.00 -37.87 -5.90
N PHE A 61 12.28 -37.49 -4.83
CA PHE A 61 11.48 -36.26 -4.77
C PHE A 61 12.10 -35.25 -3.82
N PHE A 62 11.89 -33.97 -4.14
CA PHE A 62 12.45 -32.83 -3.43
C PHE A 62 11.33 -31.87 -3.03
N ARG A 63 11.42 -31.29 -1.84
CA ARG A 63 10.42 -30.33 -1.35
C ARG A 63 10.48 -29.04 -2.18
N SER A 64 9.37 -28.69 -2.81
CA SER A 64 9.11 -27.42 -3.50
C SER A 64 7.85 -26.79 -2.89
N GLY A 65 8.03 -25.92 -1.90
CA GLY A 65 6.90 -25.37 -1.12
C GLY A 65 6.18 -26.47 -0.34
N ASP A 66 4.88 -26.62 -0.58
CA ASP A 66 4.01 -27.60 0.08
C ASP A 66 3.97 -28.96 -0.63
N ARG A 67 4.79 -29.21 -1.66
CA ARG A 67 4.75 -30.47 -2.44
C ARG A 67 6.12 -31.09 -2.64
N CYS A 68 6.14 -32.41 -2.79
CA CYS A 68 7.33 -33.15 -3.22
C CYS A 68 7.27 -33.43 -4.74
N VAL A 69 8.28 -32.93 -5.45
CA VAL A 69 8.35 -32.98 -6.92
C VAL A 69 9.67 -33.61 -7.39
N PRO A 70 9.71 -34.27 -8.56
CA PRO A 70 10.97 -34.71 -9.15
C PRO A 70 11.90 -33.52 -9.44
N LEU A 71 13.21 -33.75 -9.47
CA LEU A 71 14.21 -32.69 -9.69
C LEU A 71 13.93 -31.84 -10.95
N ALA A 72 13.48 -32.46 -12.04
CA ALA A 72 13.15 -31.76 -13.29
C ALA A 72 11.98 -30.76 -13.16
N GLN A 73 11.15 -30.91 -12.12
CA GLN A 73 10.01 -30.06 -11.80
C GLN A 73 10.33 -29.05 -10.69
N CYS A 74 11.56 -29.04 -10.17
CA CYS A 74 12.01 -27.95 -9.31
C CYS A 74 11.96 -26.61 -10.07
N GLY A 75 11.56 -25.56 -9.36
CA GLY A 75 11.67 -24.20 -9.85
C GLY A 75 13.10 -23.65 -9.79
N CYS A 76 13.23 -22.32 -9.79
CA CYS A 76 14.49 -21.62 -9.95
C CYS A 76 14.84 -20.76 -8.73
N ALA A 77 16.13 -20.57 -8.46
CA ALA A 77 16.64 -19.72 -7.39
C ALA A 77 17.22 -18.44 -7.98
N VAL A 78 16.61 -17.29 -7.70
CA VAL A 78 17.01 -15.98 -8.22
C VAL A 78 17.18 -15.02 -7.04
N GLY A 79 18.35 -14.37 -6.94
CA GLY A 79 18.62 -13.39 -5.87
C GLY A 79 18.52 -13.98 -4.46
N GLY A 80 18.88 -15.25 -4.27
CA GLY A 80 18.77 -15.94 -2.97
C GLY A 80 17.35 -16.41 -2.62
N ARG A 81 16.36 -16.21 -3.51
CA ARG A 81 14.98 -16.64 -3.31
C ARG A 81 14.57 -17.75 -4.28
N TYR A 82 13.84 -18.74 -3.76
CA TYR A 82 13.27 -19.83 -4.54
C TYR A 82 11.89 -19.48 -5.09
N TYR A 83 11.68 -19.71 -6.39
CA TYR A 83 10.41 -19.55 -7.09
C TYR A 83 9.97 -20.90 -7.69
N PRO A 84 8.75 -21.39 -7.40
CA PRO A 84 8.27 -22.64 -7.98
C PRO A 84 8.14 -22.59 -9.51
N ARG A 85 8.22 -23.75 -10.15
CA ARG A 85 8.03 -23.89 -11.61
C ARG A 85 6.69 -23.30 -12.06
N GLY A 86 6.71 -22.53 -13.14
CA GLY A 86 5.52 -21.92 -13.75
C GLY A 86 4.99 -20.67 -13.05
N VAL A 87 5.56 -20.26 -11.91
CA VAL A 87 5.21 -19.00 -11.25
C VAL A 87 5.85 -17.84 -12.01
N GLN A 88 5.05 -16.82 -12.29
CA GLN A 88 5.52 -15.55 -12.85
C GLN A 88 5.87 -14.60 -11.69
N PHE A 89 7.01 -13.93 -11.77
CA PHE A 89 7.47 -13.00 -10.74
C PHE A 89 8.30 -11.86 -11.33
N TYR A 90 8.47 -10.80 -10.55
CA TYR A 90 9.38 -9.69 -10.83
C TYR A 90 10.65 -9.88 -10.00
N PRO A 91 11.84 -9.97 -10.61
CA PRO A 91 13.09 -10.19 -9.88
C PRO A 91 13.52 -8.94 -9.09
N GLU A 92 13.20 -7.75 -9.60
CA GLU A 92 13.63 -6.47 -9.02
C GLU A 92 12.67 -5.30 -9.32
N PRO A 93 12.65 -4.23 -8.49
CA PRO A 93 12.01 -2.98 -8.83
C PRO A 93 12.69 -2.32 -10.05
N PRO A 94 11.96 -1.60 -10.93
CA PRO A 94 10.57 -1.16 -10.82
C PRO A 94 9.56 -2.07 -11.55
N CYS A 95 9.71 -3.40 -11.46
CA CYS A 95 8.81 -4.37 -12.10
C CYS A 95 8.78 -4.27 -13.65
N THR A 96 9.92 -3.91 -14.25
CA THR A 96 10.09 -3.76 -15.71
C THR A 96 10.57 -5.02 -16.43
N GLU A 97 10.80 -6.11 -15.69
CA GLU A 97 11.12 -7.42 -16.23
C GLU A 97 10.28 -8.47 -15.50
N ARG A 98 9.66 -9.37 -16.26
CA ARG A 98 8.86 -10.47 -15.71
C ARG A 98 9.48 -11.79 -16.10
N CYS A 99 9.70 -12.65 -15.11
CA CYS A 99 10.33 -13.95 -15.28
C CYS A 99 9.40 -15.11 -14.90
N VAL A 100 9.66 -16.29 -15.47
CA VAL A 100 9.02 -17.56 -15.13
C VAL A 100 10.08 -18.66 -15.05
N CYS A 101 9.97 -19.53 -14.03
CA CYS A 101 10.83 -20.71 -13.95
C CYS A 101 10.30 -21.81 -14.88
N SER A 102 11.13 -22.26 -15.82
CA SER A 102 10.88 -23.37 -16.74
C SER A 102 11.45 -24.70 -16.21
N GLU A 103 11.49 -25.73 -17.05
CA GLU A 103 11.96 -27.06 -16.64
C GLU A 103 13.45 -27.08 -16.28
N ASN A 104 13.83 -27.98 -15.37
CA ASN A 104 15.21 -28.12 -14.88
C ASN A 104 15.79 -26.83 -14.27
N GLY A 105 14.94 -26.00 -13.65
CA GLY A 105 15.38 -24.73 -13.06
C GLY A 105 15.74 -23.64 -14.08
N GLY A 106 15.35 -23.80 -15.34
CA GLY A 106 15.51 -22.76 -16.35
C GLY A 106 14.75 -21.48 -15.97
N LEU A 107 15.26 -20.33 -16.42
CA LEU A 107 14.69 -19.02 -16.16
C LEU A 107 14.42 -18.32 -17.49
N GLU A 108 13.16 -17.96 -17.73
CA GLU A 108 12.74 -17.21 -18.92
C GLU A 108 12.23 -15.84 -18.48
N CYS A 109 12.92 -14.78 -18.89
CA CYS A 109 12.59 -13.40 -18.55
C CYS A 109 12.24 -12.58 -19.80
N HIS A 110 11.24 -11.72 -19.68
CA HIS A 110 10.78 -10.85 -20.75
C HIS A 110 10.55 -9.43 -20.22
N PRO A 111 10.78 -8.40 -21.06
CA PRO A 111 10.42 -7.03 -20.71
C PRO A 111 8.94 -6.90 -20.32
N ALA A 112 8.69 -6.13 -19.27
CA ALA A 112 7.37 -5.79 -18.76
C ALA A 112 7.18 -4.26 -18.78
N PRO A 113 5.95 -3.76 -18.98
CA PRO A 113 5.69 -2.32 -19.06
C PRO A 113 5.87 -1.57 -17.72
N GLY A 114 6.23 -2.25 -16.62
CA GLY A 114 6.17 -1.70 -15.28
C GLY A 114 4.75 -1.67 -14.71
N CYS A 115 4.61 -1.11 -13.52
CA CYS A 115 3.32 -0.94 -12.86
C CYS A 115 2.49 0.18 -13.48
N SER A 116 1.17 0.05 -13.44
CA SER A 116 0.28 1.12 -13.90
C SER A 116 0.38 2.36 -13.00
N ALA A 117 -0.13 3.52 -13.46
CA ALA A 117 -0.06 4.78 -12.71
C ALA A 117 -0.73 4.73 -11.31
N GLY A 118 -1.65 3.78 -11.10
CA GLY A 118 -2.32 3.53 -9.81
C GLY A 118 -1.65 2.46 -8.95
N GLU A 119 -0.51 1.93 -9.38
CA GLU A 119 0.20 0.84 -8.74
C GLU A 119 1.64 1.23 -8.40
N GLU A 120 2.22 0.47 -7.49
CA GLU A 120 3.60 0.58 -7.07
C GLU A 120 4.22 -0.82 -7.04
N CYS A 121 5.47 -0.92 -7.49
CA CYS A 121 6.25 -2.15 -7.43
C CYS A 121 6.79 -2.32 -6.00
N THR A 122 6.09 -3.08 -5.18
CA THR A 122 6.44 -3.28 -3.77
C THR A 122 6.27 -4.74 -3.36
N VAL A 123 6.83 -5.12 -2.22
CA VAL A 123 6.71 -6.49 -1.70
C VAL A 123 5.45 -6.61 -0.85
N ARG A 124 4.52 -7.49 -1.25
CA ARG A 124 3.39 -7.92 -0.39
C ARG A 124 3.36 -9.44 -0.32
N ASP A 125 3.06 -9.96 0.87
CA ASP A 125 3.08 -11.41 1.16
C ASP A 125 4.38 -12.08 0.71
N GLY A 126 5.49 -11.35 0.87
CA GLY A 126 6.83 -11.76 0.48
C GLY A 126 7.13 -11.67 -1.01
N ALA A 127 6.16 -11.46 -1.92
CA ALA A 127 6.38 -11.38 -3.36
C ALA A 127 6.45 -9.92 -3.86
N LEU A 128 7.41 -9.62 -4.73
CA LEU A 128 7.47 -8.33 -5.41
C LEU A 128 6.45 -8.30 -6.54
N GLY A 129 5.62 -7.26 -6.58
CA GLY A 129 4.62 -7.10 -7.63
C GLY A 129 4.04 -5.70 -7.69
N CYS A 130 3.25 -5.46 -8.73
CA CYS A 130 2.46 -4.25 -8.84
C CYS A 130 1.25 -4.35 -7.93
N HIS A 131 1.21 -3.48 -6.92
CA HIS A 131 0.12 -3.41 -5.98
C HIS A 131 -0.54 -2.03 -6.04
N PRO A 132 -1.85 -1.93 -5.81
CA PRO A 132 -2.52 -0.63 -5.75
C PRO A 132 -1.82 0.29 -4.76
N ARG A 133 -1.49 1.49 -5.25
CA ARG A 133 -1.09 2.63 -4.42
C ARG A 133 -2.20 2.88 -3.41
N THR A 134 -1.91 2.64 -2.13
CA THR A 134 -2.87 2.92 -1.07
C THR A 134 -2.91 4.43 -0.86
N CYS A 135 -3.90 5.08 -1.46
CA CYS A 135 -4.17 6.48 -1.17
C CYS A 135 -4.55 6.64 0.30
N ARG A 136 -4.08 7.69 0.95
CA ARG A 136 -4.55 8.10 2.26
C ARG A 136 -5.38 9.37 2.14
N GLN A 137 -6.21 9.62 3.16
CA GLN A 137 -7.12 10.76 3.17
C GLN A 137 -6.83 11.65 4.36
N CYS A 138 -6.71 12.95 4.07
CA CYS A 138 -6.78 14.01 5.06
C CYS A 138 -8.14 14.68 4.93
N GLN A 139 -8.77 14.99 6.06
CA GLN A 139 -10.13 15.52 6.10
C GLN A 139 -10.17 16.74 6.99
N VAL A 140 -10.83 17.80 6.52
CA VAL A 140 -11.26 18.91 7.38
C VAL A 140 -12.77 18.83 7.50
N LEU A 141 -13.21 18.68 8.75
CA LEU A 141 -14.59 18.66 9.17
C LEU A 141 -14.96 20.08 9.64
N GLY A 142 -16.22 20.48 9.46
CA GLY A 142 -16.71 21.75 9.98
C GLY A 142 -16.44 21.92 11.48
N ALA A 143 -16.46 23.17 11.96
CA ALA A 143 -16.08 23.55 13.32
C ALA A 143 -14.60 23.26 13.67
N GLY A 144 -13.74 23.22 12.65
CA GLY A 144 -12.29 23.19 12.79
C GLY A 144 -11.66 21.86 13.20
N ALA A 145 -12.40 20.76 13.17
CA ALA A 145 -11.84 19.42 13.39
C ALA A 145 -11.16 18.90 12.12
N TYR A 146 -10.07 18.15 12.24
CA TYR A 146 -9.39 17.54 11.09
C TYR A 146 -8.77 16.18 11.41
N SER A 147 -8.53 15.39 10.36
CA SER A 147 -7.73 14.16 10.41
C SER A 147 -6.61 14.20 9.37
N THR A 148 -5.40 13.82 9.73
CA THR A 148 -4.25 13.76 8.81
C THR A 148 -4.25 12.50 7.95
N PHE A 149 -3.27 12.37 7.05
CA PHE A 149 -3.13 11.16 6.22
C PHE A 149 -2.86 9.90 7.05
N ASP A 150 -2.16 10.04 8.18
CA ASP A 150 -1.76 8.90 9.03
C ASP A 150 -2.74 8.65 10.17
N GLY A 151 -3.76 9.49 10.29
CA GLY A 151 -4.89 9.31 11.19
C GLY A 151 -4.82 10.13 12.48
N HIS A 152 -3.86 11.04 12.61
CA HIS A 152 -3.84 12.01 13.71
C HIS A 152 -5.10 12.87 13.68
N LEU A 153 -5.70 13.07 14.84
CA LEU A 153 -6.91 13.89 15.00
C LEU A 153 -6.56 15.18 15.71
N GLY A 154 -6.94 16.30 15.11
CA GLY A 154 -6.71 17.62 15.69
C GLY A 154 -7.93 18.53 15.56
N SER A 155 -7.81 19.70 16.16
CA SER A 155 -8.74 20.80 15.95
C SER A 155 -7.98 22.11 15.86
N PHE A 156 -8.57 23.11 15.23
CA PHE A 156 -8.11 24.50 15.24
C PHE A 156 -9.32 25.41 15.46
N GLY A 157 -9.08 26.64 15.89
CA GLY A 157 -10.12 27.64 16.13
C GLY A 157 -9.67 29.03 15.68
N GLY A 158 -10.64 29.87 15.34
CA GLY A 158 -10.41 31.25 14.88
C GLY A 158 -10.42 31.39 13.36
N SER A 159 -9.90 32.53 12.89
CA SER A 159 -9.87 32.90 11.47
C SER A 159 -8.43 32.96 11.00
N CYS A 160 -8.05 32.08 10.08
CA CYS A 160 -6.71 32.05 9.48
C CYS A 160 -6.68 31.30 8.15
N THR A 161 -5.54 31.37 7.47
CA THR A 161 -5.21 30.56 6.30
C THR A 161 -4.30 29.41 6.71
N LEU A 162 -4.75 28.17 6.51
CA LEU A 162 -3.98 26.96 6.81
C LEU A 162 -3.46 26.32 5.53
N LEU A 163 -2.18 25.95 5.53
CA LEU A 163 -1.60 25.10 4.51
C LEU A 163 -1.96 23.64 4.83
N LEU A 164 -2.84 23.03 4.03
CA LEU A 164 -3.22 21.62 4.21
C LEU A 164 -2.15 20.68 3.68
N LEU A 165 -1.65 20.97 2.47
CA LEU A 165 -0.65 20.17 1.78
C LEU A 165 0.29 21.08 1.00
N ALA A 166 1.59 20.86 1.17
CA ALA A 166 2.63 21.29 0.25
C ALA A 166 3.44 20.07 -0.20
N LEU A 167 3.48 19.87 -1.52
CA LEU A 167 4.44 19.02 -2.18
C LEU A 167 5.48 19.94 -2.81
N GLU A 168 6.72 19.82 -2.35
CA GLU A 168 7.82 20.64 -2.82
C GLU A 168 8.25 20.29 -4.24
N ARG A 169 8.89 21.25 -4.89
CA ARG A 169 9.54 21.01 -6.17
C ARG A 169 10.62 19.93 -6.01
N GLY A 170 10.69 19.03 -6.98
CA GLY A 170 11.80 18.08 -7.09
C GLY A 170 13.07 18.75 -7.60
N GLU A 171 14.14 17.98 -7.66
CA GLU A 171 15.33 18.40 -8.41
C GLU A 171 14.97 18.57 -9.90
N PRO A 172 15.73 19.37 -10.68
CA PRO A 172 15.43 19.61 -12.10
C PRO A 172 15.27 18.34 -12.94
N GLU A 173 15.94 17.25 -12.55
CA GLU A 173 15.91 15.94 -13.22
C GLU A 173 14.67 15.11 -12.87
N GLU A 174 13.97 15.41 -11.78
CA GLU A 174 12.80 14.65 -11.31
C GLU A 174 11.48 15.14 -11.93
N GLU A 175 11.47 16.29 -12.62
CA GLU A 175 10.29 16.91 -13.25
C GLU A 175 9.07 17.05 -12.32
N LEU A 176 9.28 17.12 -11.00
CA LEU A 176 8.20 17.29 -10.02
C LEU A 176 7.86 18.76 -9.84
N GLU A 177 6.64 19.15 -10.26
CA GLU A 177 6.11 20.49 -10.03
C GLU A 177 5.50 20.62 -8.63
N PRO A 178 5.67 21.78 -7.97
CA PRO A 178 5.12 21.99 -6.64
C PRO A 178 3.59 22.02 -6.69
N ILE A 179 2.96 21.46 -5.66
CA ILE A 179 1.51 21.47 -5.48
C ILE A 179 1.22 21.99 -4.08
N THR A 180 0.36 23.00 -3.96
CA THR A 180 -0.10 23.51 -2.68
C THR A 180 -1.62 23.48 -2.59
N VAL A 181 -2.12 23.14 -1.41
CA VAL A 181 -3.54 23.19 -1.04
C VAL A 181 -3.65 23.99 0.24
N ALA A 182 -4.33 25.12 0.18
CA ALA A 182 -4.56 26.02 1.30
C ALA A 182 -6.05 26.19 1.55
N LEU A 183 -6.39 26.45 2.82
CA LEU A 183 -7.73 26.62 3.33
C LEU A 183 -7.83 27.96 4.05
N GLU A 184 -8.77 28.81 3.67
CA GLU A 184 -9.12 30.01 4.45
C GLU A 184 -10.34 29.71 5.31
N LEU A 185 -10.24 30.09 6.57
CA LEU A 185 -11.23 29.86 7.61
C LEU A 185 -11.64 31.18 8.24
N GLU A 186 -12.94 31.31 8.55
CA GLU A 186 -13.48 32.36 9.40
C GLU A 186 -14.30 31.70 10.50
N ASP A 187 -13.97 31.97 11.76
CA ASP A 187 -14.60 31.35 12.94
C ASP A 187 -14.68 29.81 12.85
N ALA A 188 -13.58 29.17 12.41
CA ALA A 188 -13.48 27.73 12.16
C ALA A 188 -14.43 27.17 11.07
N GLU A 189 -15.00 28.04 10.23
CA GLU A 189 -15.79 27.66 9.06
C GLU A 189 -15.00 27.88 7.77
N VAL A 190 -15.05 26.89 6.87
CA VAL A 190 -14.35 26.93 5.58
C VAL A 190 -14.94 28.00 4.68
N GLN A 191 -14.16 29.01 4.31
CA GLN A 191 -14.58 30.05 3.36
C GLN A 191 -14.05 29.80 1.96
N ARG A 192 -12.82 29.31 1.83
CA ARG A 192 -12.15 29.16 0.55
C ARG A 192 -11.16 28.01 0.55
N VAL A 193 -11.16 27.24 -0.52
CA VAL A 193 -10.10 26.26 -0.83
C VAL A 193 -9.31 26.76 -2.03
N THR A 194 -8.01 26.93 -1.86
CA THR A 194 -7.09 27.39 -2.92
C THR A 194 -6.13 26.27 -3.26
N VAL A 195 -6.05 25.88 -4.53
CA VAL A 195 -5.13 24.86 -5.03
C VAL A 195 -4.24 25.48 -6.09
N THR A 196 -2.92 25.43 -5.87
CA THR A 196 -1.93 25.81 -6.89
C THR A 196 -1.23 24.55 -7.38
N ALA A 197 -1.34 24.26 -8.67
CA ALA A 197 -0.70 23.10 -9.30
C ALA A 197 -0.42 23.41 -10.78
N HIS A 198 0.68 22.91 -11.34
CA HIS A 198 1.03 23.11 -12.76
C HIS A 198 0.97 24.58 -13.22
N GLY A 199 1.39 25.50 -12.34
CA GLY A 199 1.39 26.94 -12.60
C GLY A 199 0.00 27.55 -12.85
N VAL A 200 -1.07 26.93 -12.34
CA VAL A 200 -2.41 27.54 -12.27
C VAL A 200 -2.88 27.55 -10.82
N THR A 201 -3.64 28.57 -10.45
CA THR A 201 -4.28 28.68 -9.14
C THR A 201 -5.79 28.57 -9.31
N VAL A 202 -6.39 27.55 -8.71
CA VAL A 202 -7.83 27.32 -8.70
C VAL A 202 -8.37 27.59 -7.30
N VAL A 203 -9.41 28.41 -7.23
CA VAL A 203 -10.08 28.81 -6.00
C VAL A 203 -11.53 28.33 -6.02
N MET A 204 -11.93 27.66 -4.94
CA MET A 204 -13.29 27.20 -4.69
C MET A 204 -13.83 27.91 -3.44
N ASP A 205 -14.66 28.94 -3.63
CA ASP A 205 -15.28 29.68 -2.52
C ASP A 205 -16.53 28.96 -1.98
N ARG A 206 -16.80 29.11 -0.69
CA ARG A 206 -18.01 28.61 -0.02
C ARG A 206 -19.28 29.17 -0.68
N GLY A 207 -20.34 28.38 -0.70
CA GLY A 207 -21.65 28.76 -1.23
C GLY A 207 -21.73 28.78 -2.76
N GLN A 208 -20.61 28.71 -3.47
CA GLN A 208 -20.58 28.62 -4.92
C GLN A 208 -20.66 27.16 -5.39
N GLN A 209 -21.37 26.93 -6.49
CA GLN A 209 -21.50 25.62 -7.15
C GLN A 209 -21.38 25.82 -8.66
N TRP A 210 -20.96 24.76 -9.38
CA TRP A 210 -20.82 24.75 -10.84
C TRP A 210 -19.82 25.75 -11.42
N GLU A 211 -19.04 26.41 -10.57
CA GLU A 211 -18.05 27.41 -10.95
C GLU A 211 -16.85 27.39 -10.00
N VAL A 212 -15.74 27.92 -10.51
CA VAL A 212 -14.49 28.19 -9.77
C VAL A 212 -13.80 29.43 -10.32
N THR A 213 -12.88 30.00 -9.55
CA THR A 213 -11.99 31.07 -10.03
C THR A 213 -10.64 30.46 -10.40
N VAL A 214 -10.15 30.69 -11.62
CA VAL A 214 -8.85 30.24 -12.11
C VAL A 214 -8.01 31.47 -12.42
N ASP A 215 -6.86 31.62 -11.77
CA ASP A 215 -5.93 32.74 -11.96
C ASP A 215 -6.60 34.14 -11.89
N GLY A 216 -7.65 34.26 -11.06
CA GLY A 216 -8.42 35.48 -10.84
C GLY A 216 -9.67 35.64 -11.74
N GLU A 217 -9.89 34.76 -12.71
CA GLU A 217 -11.05 34.80 -13.61
C GLU A 217 -12.06 33.68 -13.29
N ARG A 218 -13.35 33.96 -13.40
CA ARG A 218 -14.40 32.97 -13.09
C ARG A 218 -14.67 32.06 -14.29
N HIS A 219 -14.72 30.75 -14.05
CA HIS A 219 -15.00 29.73 -15.04
C HIS A 219 -16.10 28.78 -14.58
N LEU A 220 -16.91 28.31 -15.54
CA LEU A 220 -17.92 27.28 -15.30
C LEU A 220 -17.30 25.88 -15.36
N LEU A 221 -17.88 24.94 -14.62
CA LEU A 221 -17.49 23.55 -14.57
C LEU A 221 -18.31 22.69 -15.55
N PRO A 222 -17.74 21.59 -16.09
CA PRO A 222 -16.38 21.11 -15.87
C PRO A 222 -15.34 21.85 -16.72
N LEU A 223 -14.10 21.90 -16.25
CA LEU A 223 -12.98 22.47 -16.99
C LEU A 223 -11.71 21.62 -16.81
N TRP A 224 -10.85 21.66 -17.83
CA TRP A 224 -9.56 20.99 -17.86
C TRP A 224 -8.48 21.98 -18.27
N LEU A 225 -7.46 22.13 -17.44
CA LEU A 225 -6.36 23.07 -17.62
C LEU A 225 -5.06 22.31 -17.92
N ARG A 226 -4.10 23.01 -18.52
CA ARG A 226 -2.72 22.51 -18.74
C ARG A 226 -2.68 21.12 -19.38
N GLY A 227 -3.42 20.92 -20.49
CA GLY A 227 -3.46 19.62 -21.18
C GLY A 227 -4.11 18.49 -20.37
N GLY A 228 -5.00 18.84 -19.43
CA GLY A 228 -5.68 17.88 -18.55
C GLY A 228 -4.82 17.45 -17.36
N ALA A 229 -3.81 18.24 -16.98
CA ALA A 229 -3.04 18.03 -15.76
C ALA A 229 -3.81 18.48 -14.51
N VAL A 230 -4.67 19.51 -14.64
CA VAL A 230 -5.60 19.94 -13.58
C VAL A 230 -7.03 19.88 -14.14
N GLY A 231 -7.87 19.08 -13.50
CA GLY A 231 -9.28 18.94 -13.85
C GLY A 231 -10.18 19.37 -12.71
N VAL A 232 -11.24 20.10 -13.02
CA VAL A 232 -12.23 20.53 -12.03
C VAL A 232 -13.62 20.20 -12.55
N ALA A 233 -14.43 19.54 -11.72
CA ALA A 233 -15.78 19.13 -12.08
C ALA A 233 -16.73 19.20 -10.88
N GLN A 234 -18.02 19.29 -11.16
CA GLN A 234 -19.07 19.13 -10.16
C GLN A 234 -19.47 17.64 -10.09
N VAL A 235 -19.47 17.07 -8.89
CA VAL A 235 -19.89 15.69 -8.59
C VAL A 235 -20.96 15.74 -7.49
N GLY A 236 -22.23 15.68 -7.89
CA GLY A 236 -23.35 15.94 -6.97
C GLY A 236 -23.25 17.36 -6.40
N SER A 237 -23.32 17.49 -5.07
CA SER A 237 -23.13 18.77 -4.38
C SER A 237 -21.67 19.22 -4.24
N HIS A 238 -20.71 18.36 -4.59
CA HIS A 238 -19.29 18.62 -4.35
C HIS A 238 -18.58 19.12 -5.60
N ARG A 239 -17.62 20.03 -5.42
CA ARG A 239 -16.62 20.33 -6.43
C ARG A 239 -15.42 19.41 -6.22
N LEU A 240 -15.04 18.70 -7.27
CA LEU A 240 -13.92 17.78 -7.33
C LEU A 240 -12.82 18.40 -8.20
N LEU A 241 -11.67 18.68 -7.58
CA LEU A 241 -10.45 19.05 -8.27
C LEU A 241 -9.49 17.86 -8.26
N GLN A 242 -8.93 17.52 -9.42
CA GLN A 242 -7.98 16.43 -9.59
C GLN A 242 -6.69 16.95 -10.24
N VAL A 243 -5.55 16.67 -9.62
CA VAL A 243 -4.23 16.93 -10.20
C VAL A 243 -3.63 15.61 -10.68
N ARG A 244 -3.10 15.57 -11.90
CA ARG A 244 -2.47 14.36 -12.47
C ARG A 244 -1.24 13.99 -11.65
N GLY A 245 -1.18 12.75 -11.17
CA GLY A 245 -0.09 12.27 -10.32
C GLY A 245 -0.06 12.91 -8.93
N GLY A 246 -1.07 13.69 -8.56
CA GLY A 246 -1.14 14.44 -7.31
C GLY A 246 -2.45 14.19 -6.56
N PRO A 247 -2.85 15.14 -5.69
CA PRO A 247 -4.03 14.98 -4.85
C PRO A 247 -5.34 15.12 -5.64
N LYS A 248 -6.40 14.54 -5.05
CA LYS A 248 -7.79 14.85 -5.36
C LYS A 248 -8.40 15.61 -4.19
N ILE A 249 -9.04 16.74 -4.48
CA ILE A 249 -9.69 17.61 -3.50
C ILE A 249 -11.19 17.55 -3.76
N LEU A 250 -11.97 17.16 -2.75
CA LEU A 250 -13.41 17.21 -2.77
C LEU A 250 -13.88 18.25 -1.76
N PHE A 251 -14.64 19.26 -2.21
CA PHE A 251 -15.22 20.28 -1.35
C PHE A 251 -16.73 20.34 -1.55
N ASP A 252 -17.49 20.20 -0.46
CA ASP A 252 -18.97 20.25 -0.48
C ASP A 252 -19.55 21.66 -0.70
N GLY A 253 -18.69 22.70 -0.70
CA GLY A 253 -19.10 24.09 -0.80
C GLY A 253 -19.62 24.69 0.50
N ASN A 254 -19.48 23.99 1.63
CA ASN A 254 -19.88 24.48 2.94
C ASN A 254 -18.78 24.31 3.99
N ALA A 255 -18.47 23.08 4.39
CA ALA A 255 -17.60 22.84 5.55
C ALA A 255 -16.69 21.62 5.41
N TYR A 256 -16.94 20.73 4.45
CA TYR A 256 -16.26 19.45 4.34
C TYR A 256 -15.27 19.46 3.18
N VAL A 257 -13.99 19.32 3.51
CA VAL A 257 -12.89 19.21 2.54
C VAL A 257 -12.21 17.87 2.72
N VAL A 258 -12.15 17.06 1.66
CA VAL A 258 -11.42 15.79 1.63
C VAL A 258 -10.29 15.89 0.63
N LEU A 259 -9.07 15.65 1.14
CA LEU A 259 -7.86 15.55 0.35
C LEU A 259 -7.46 14.08 0.28
N THR A 260 -7.48 13.49 -0.92
CA THR A 260 -6.99 12.13 -1.15
C THR A 260 -5.66 12.19 -1.88
N LEU A 261 -4.60 11.65 -1.28
CA LEU A 261 -3.24 11.70 -1.83
C LEU A 261 -2.74 10.27 -2.10
N PRO A 262 -2.34 9.92 -3.34
CA PRO A 262 -1.55 8.71 -3.58
C PRO A 262 -0.15 8.85 -2.94
N PRO A 263 0.59 7.77 -2.68
CA PRO A 263 1.93 7.83 -2.10
C PRO A 263 2.81 8.85 -2.86
N PRO A 264 3.19 9.96 -2.20
CA PRO A 264 3.94 11.02 -2.85
C PRO A 264 5.42 10.64 -2.96
N PRO A 265 6.14 11.13 -3.98
CA PRO A 265 7.56 10.83 -4.17
C PRO A 265 8.46 11.44 -3.08
N ARG A 266 7.96 12.46 -2.38
CA ARG A 266 8.63 13.15 -1.27
C ARG A 266 7.63 13.38 -0.14
N ARG A 267 8.12 13.50 1.09
CA ARG A 267 7.28 13.75 2.27
C ARG A 267 6.54 15.08 2.11
N PRO A 268 5.20 15.09 2.18
CA PRO A 268 4.43 16.32 2.19
C PRO A 268 4.64 17.10 3.50
N ARG A 269 4.27 18.38 3.46
CA ARG A 269 4.19 19.27 4.63
C ARG A 269 2.82 19.91 4.73
N GLY A 270 2.51 20.45 5.90
CA GLY A 270 1.25 21.12 6.19
C GLY A 270 0.39 20.33 7.18
N LEU A 271 -0.83 20.81 7.40
CA LEU A 271 -1.75 20.27 8.40
C LEU A 271 -2.09 18.79 8.19
N CYS A 272 -2.03 18.30 6.95
CA CYS A 272 -2.34 16.91 6.62
C CYS A 272 -1.23 15.91 6.97
N GLY A 273 -0.15 16.36 7.60
CA GLY A 273 0.92 15.48 8.08
C GLY A 273 1.94 15.11 7.01
N ASN A 274 2.82 14.16 7.35
CA ASN A 274 4.00 13.82 6.55
C ASN A 274 3.90 12.48 5.78
N PHE A 275 2.76 11.78 5.88
CA PHE A 275 2.43 10.54 5.14
C PHE A 275 3.34 9.34 5.44
N ASN A 276 3.97 9.25 6.62
CA ASN A 276 4.89 8.16 6.94
C ASN A 276 4.24 6.94 7.63
N GLY A 277 2.97 7.10 8.05
CA GLY A 277 2.18 6.06 8.71
C GLY A 277 2.25 6.08 10.24
N ASP A 278 2.88 7.10 10.82
CA ASP A 278 2.92 7.35 12.27
C ASP A 278 2.07 8.58 12.61
N PRO A 279 0.88 8.43 13.21
CA PRO A 279 0.04 9.56 13.58
C PRO A 279 0.61 10.41 14.71
N GLU A 280 1.59 9.94 15.48
CA GLU A 280 2.08 10.69 16.65
C GLU A 280 2.98 11.86 16.27
N ASP A 281 3.61 11.84 15.08
CA ASP A 281 4.50 12.90 14.60
C ASP A 281 3.82 13.95 13.70
N ASP A 282 2.51 13.78 13.45
CA ASP A 282 1.69 14.65 12.61
C ASP A 282 1.12 15.86 13.38
N GLY A 283 1.14 15.83 14.73
CA GLY A 283 0.60 16.87 15.59
C GLY A 283 1.57 18.00 15.95
N GLU A 284 2.87 17.82 15.68
CA GLU A 284 3.91 18.79 16.03
C GLU A 284 4.25 19.68 14.81
N PRO A 285 4.25 21.02 14.94
CA PRO A 285 4.86 21.86 13.92
C PRO A 285 6.36 21.55 13.82
N GLU A 286 6.91 21.52 12.60
CA GLU A 286 8.35 21.26 12.33
C GLU A 286 9.33 22.29 12.96
N ASP A 287 8.83 23.31 13.67
CA ASP A 287 9.66 24.30 14.36
C ASP A 287 9.74 23.96 15.85
N GLY A 288 10.85 23.32 16.23
CA GLY A 288 11.10 22.75 17.56
C GLY A 288 11.05 23.77 18.70
N GLY A 289 9.84 24.05 19.18
CA GLY A 289 9.55 24.93 20.29
C GLY A 289 8.35 24.47 21.13
N GLU A 290 8.68 23.84 22.25
CA GLU A 290 7.89 23.65 23.48
C GLU A 290 7.02 22.38 23.65
N ALA A 291 7.20 21.80 24.84
CA ALA A 291 6.85 20.47 25.33
C ALA A 291 5.36 20.29 25.78
N PRO A 292 4.95 19.15 26.40
CA PRO A 292 3.60 18.60 26.33
C PRO A 292 2.57 19.43 27.12
N GLY A 293 1.43 19.70 26.48
CA GLY A 293 0.31 20.45 27.04
C GLY A 293 -0.02 21.76 26.30
N SER A 294 0.65 22.05 25.19
CA SER A 294 0.36 23.20 24.33
C SER A 294 -0.94 22.98 23.56
N ARG A 295 -1.72 24.06 23.46
CA ARG A 295 -3.04 24.16 22.83
C ARG A 295 -3.08 23.55 21.42
N PRO A 296 -4.27 23.18 20.90
CA PRO A 296 -4.43 22.97 19.46
C PRO A 296 -3.77 24.12 18.70
N PRO A 297 -3.23 23.91 17.48
CA PRO A 297 -2.72 25.00 16.66
C PRO A 297 -3.82 26.06 16.59
N SER A 298 -3.65 27.11 17.38
CA SER A 298 -4.50 28.28 17.27
C SER A 298 -3.94 29.01 16.06
N CYS A 299 -4.82 29.65 15.29
CA CYS A 299 -4.37 30.89 14.70
C CYS A 299 -3.71 31.75 15.82
#